data_AF-A0A960AK84-F1
#
_entry.id   AF-A0A960AK84-F1
#
_cell.length_a   1.000
_cell.length_b   1.000
_cell.length_c   1.000
_cell.angle_alpha   90.00
_cell.angle_beta   90.00
_cell.angle_gamma   90.00
#
_symmetry.space_group_name_H-M   'P 1'
#
loop_
_entity.id
_entity.type
_entity.pdbx_description
1 polymer ?
#
loop_
_entity_poly.entity_id
_entity_poly.type
_entity_poly.pdbx_seq_one_letter_code
_entity_poly.pdbx_strand_id
1 'polypeptide(L)'
;MALFTKPAEGTGKFAAILLVAIMIPSAVATAIGGTQAGMAFGLAAGFTMAVAPFAGTRQALGSAVIAAGLAAAASWADERAWAIAALMLVAAALQAVTNQFSAGLMTLAPIIVILFGPASLQFTPAAAFGYVLAGGVFGWLLVRVLKFTADRRPVPAEVAWRHAVVVGVLSAVAMYWTVANSIPHGYWIAVTLVVALRPLPEERADTLRGRLLGTLLGALIAFLVIVALPTLLAALVAAVCLYWLAVYSMSGNYFMQTLFLTPMLLIFATLGDEEKGLVYTGERVFFTIVGVAVGVVAAIVLDRWDKVAADRVA
;
A
#
# COMPACT_ATOMS: atom_id res chain seq x y z
N MET A 1 9.02 14.58 15.65
CA MET A 1 8.76 13.13 15.63
C MET A 1 10.01 12.37 16.07
N ALA A 2 9.91 11.48 17.06
CA ALA A 2 11.01 10.57 17.38
C ALA A 2 11.09 9.50 16.28
N LEU A 3 12.22 9.40 15.58
CA LEU A 3 12.41 8.39 14.52
C LEU A 3 12.20 6.97 15.05
N PHE A 4 12.63 6.73 16.29
CA PHE A 4 12.50 5.46 16.98
C PHE A 4 11.47 5.59 18.11
N THR A 5 10.29 5.01 17.93
CA THR A 5 9.29 4.87 18.99
C THR A 5 9.18 3.40 19.36
N LYS A 6 9.30 3.08 20.65
CA LYS A 6 9.13 1.71 21.12
C LYS A 6 7.67 1.29 20.89
N PRO A 7 7.39 0.14 20.24
CA PRO A 7 6.04 -0.40 20.14
C PRO A 7 5.43 -0.62 21.53
N ALA A 8 4.12 -0.51 21.64
CA ALA A 8 3.42 -0.82 22.88
C ALA A 8 3.66 -2.27 23.31
N GLU A 9 3.59 -2.53 24.62
CA GLU A 9 3.74 -3.88 25.14
C GLU A 9 2.65 -4.80 24.56
N GLY A 10 3.04 -6.01 24.15
CA GLY A 10 2.13 -6.98 23.54
C GLY A 10 1.96 -6.86 22.02
N THR A 11 2.29 -5.73 21.38
CA THR A 11 2.18 -5.57 19.92
C THR A 11 2.98 -6.63 19.16
N GLY A 12 4.17 -6.98 19.66
CA GLY A 12 5.02 -8.02 19.05
C GLY A 12 4.40 -9.41 19.01
N LYS A 13 3.74 -9.83 20.11
CA LYS A 13 3.05 -11.14 20.18
C LYS A 13 1.86 -11.16 19.24
N PHE A 14 1.09 -10.06 19.22
CA PHE A 14 -0.07 -9.94 18.35
C PHE A 14 0.32 -9.93 16.87
N ALA A 15 1.36 -9.20 16.49
CA ALA A 15 1.87 -9.18 15.11
C ALA A 15 2.28 -10.59 14.63
N ALA A 16 2.91 -11.39 15.49
CA ALA A 16 3.25 -12.78 15.16
C ALA A 16 2.00 -13.63 14.91
N ILE A 17 0.99 -13.54 15.78
CA ILE A 17 -0.29 -14.25 15.61
C ILE A 17 -0.95 -13.84 14.30
N LEU A 18 -0.98 -12.54 14.01
CA LEU A 18 -1.58 -11.99 12.80
C LEU A 18 -0.89 -12.48 11.53
N LEU A 19 0.45 -12.48 11.52
CA LEU A 19 1.23 -12.97 10.39
C LEU A 19 0.99 -14.47 10.14
N VAL A 20 1.03 -15.30 11.17
CA VAL A 20 0.75 -16.74 11.04
C VAL A 20 -0.68 -16.98 10.52
N ALA A 21 -1.66 -16.24 11.05
CA ALA A 21 -3.04 -16.35 10.64
C ALA A 21 -3.27 -15.99 9.17
N ILE A 22 -2.50 -15.04 8.61
CA ILE A 22 -2.58 -14.66 7.18
C ILE A 22 -1.76 -15.61 6.31
N MET A 23 -0.58 -16.04 6.77
CA MET A 23 0.34 -16.85 5.99
C MET A 23 -0.23 -18.23 5.67
N ILE A 24 -0.93 -18.89 6.60
CA ILE A 24 -1.46 -20.24 6.37
C ILE A 24 -2.49 -20.25 5.21
N PRO A 25 -3.55 -19.41 5.21
CA PRO A 25 -4.48 -19.36 4.08
C PRO A 25 -3.84 -18.83 2.79
N SER A 26 -2.87 -17.92 2.89
CA SER A 26 -2.14 -17.44 1.70
C SER A 26 -1.28 -18.56 1.09
N ALA A 27 -0.73 -19.46 1.90
CA ALA A 27 -0.02 -20.65 1.43
C ALA A 27 -0.97 -21.66 0.79
N VAL A 28 -2.19 -21.84 1.34
CA VAL A 28 -3.24 -22.66 0.71
C VAL A 28 -3.64 -22.07 -0.64
N ALA A 29 -3.88 -20.76 -0.72
CA ALA A 29 -4.16 -20.09 -1.99
C ALA A 29 -2.99 -20.25 -2.99
N THR A 30 -1.76 -20.21 -2.49
CA THR A 30 -0.55 -20.48 -3.29
C THR A 30 -0.52 -21.91 -3.84
N ALA A 31 -0.88 -22.91 -3.02
CA ALA A 31 -0.92 -24.31 -3.45
C ALA A 31 -2.00 -24.57 -4.51
N ILE A 32 -3.10 -23.81 -4.48
CA ILE A 32 -4.22 -23.97 -5.42
C ILE A 32 -3.99 -23.20 -6.73
N GLY A 33 -3.54 -21.93 -6.65
CA GLY A 33 -3.49 -21.01 -7.78
C GLY A 33 -2.10 -20.46 -8.11
N GLY A 34 -1.04 -21.02 -7.52
CA GLY A 34 0.33 -20.52 -7.64
C GLY A 34 0.63 -19.29 -6.79
N THR A 35 1.88 -18.86 -6.77
CA THR A 35 2.38 -17.79 -5.87
C THR A 35 1.62 -16.48 -6.00
N GLN A 36 1.21 -16.10 -7.23
CA GLN A 36 0.43 -14.89 -7.45
C GLN A 36 -0.92 -14.95 -6.72
N ALA A 37 -1.55 -16.13 -6.61
CA ALA A 37 -2.84 -16.28 -5.92
C ALA A 37 -2.70 -16.06 -4.41
N GLY A 38 -1.62 -16.55 -3.81
CA GLY A 38 -1.27 -16.26 -2.43
C GLY A 38 -1.04 -14.78 -2.17
N MET A 39 -0.32 -14.09 -3.07
CA MET A 39 -0.10 -12.65 -2.99
C MET A 39 -1.41 -11.86 -3.10
N ALA A 40 -2.25 -12.19 -4.08
CA ALA A 40 -3.57 -11.58 -4.27
C ALA A 40 -4.45 -11.73 -3.02
N PHE A 41 -4.52 -12.95 -2.48
CA PHE A 41 -5.28 -13.26 -1.27
C PHE A 41 -4.77 -12.48 -0.06
N GLY A 42 -3.46 -12.52 0.20
CA GLY A 42 -2.85 -11.86 1.36
C GLY A 42 -2.99 -10.34 1.31
N LEU A 43 -2.81 -9.74 0.13
CA LEU A 43 -3.03 -8.31 -0.09
C LEU A 43 -4.48 -7.91 0.19
N ALA A 44 -5.44 -8.68 -0.33
CA ALA A 44 -6.86 -8.42 -0.12
C ALA A 44 -7.28 -8.61 1.34
N ALA A 45 -6.69 -9.58 2.05
CA ALA A 45 -6.89 -9.73 3.49
C ALA A 45 -6.40 -8.49 4.25
N GLY A 46 -5.18 -8.02 3.97
CA GLY A 46 -4.64 -6.78 4.55
C GLY A 46 -5.49 -5.55 4.23
N PHE A 47 -5.99 -5.46 3.00
CA PHE A 47 -6.91 -4.40 2.57
C PHE A 47 -8.16 -4.32 3.45
N THR A 48 -8.89 -5.44 3.59
CA THR A 48 -10.13 -5.43 4.38
C THR A 48 -9.83 -5.32 5.87
N MET A 49 -8.69 -5.80 6.35
CA MET A 49 -8.25 -5.60 7.73
C MET A 49 -7.97 -4.14 8.08
N ALA A 50 -7.60 -3.32 7.10
CA ALA A 50 -7.48 -1.87 7.30
C ALA A 50 -8.86 -1.17 7.40
N VAL A 51 -9.94 -1.82 6.93
CA VAL A 51 -11.30 -1.25 6.88
C VAL A 51 -12.20 -1.76 8.00
N ALA A 52 -12.21 -3.07 8.22
CA ALA A 52 -13.10 -3.77 9.13
C ALA A 52 -13.12 -3.25 10.58
N PRO A 53 -12.01 -2.76 11.18
CA PRO A 53 -12.01 -2.25 12.55
C PRO A 53 -12.85 -0.98 12.74
N PHE A 54 -13.06 -0.21 11.67
CA PHE A 54 -13.78 1.06 11.70
C PHE A 54 -15.20 0.95 11.13
N ALA A 55 -15.53 -0.16 10.47
CA ALA A 55 -16.70 -0.29 9.61
C ALA A 55 -17.66 -1.41 10.08
N GLY A 56 -18.95 -1.28 9.80
CA GLY A 56 -19.90 -2.36 10.02
C GLY A 56 -19.66 -3.54 9.07
N THR A 57 -20.22 -4.72 9.35
CA THR A 57 -20.06 -5.92 8.50
C THR A 57 -20.39 -5.66 7.03
N ARG A 58 -21.51 -4.97 6.76
CA ARG A 58 -21.93 -4.65 5.39
C ARG A 58 -20.93 -3.75 4.68
N GLN A 59 -20.35 -2.78 5.38
CA GLN A 59 -19.35 -1.86 4.82
C GLN A 59 -18.01 -2.56 4.58
N ALA A 60 -17.57 -3.40 5.52
CA ALA A 60 -16.34 -4.18 5.37
C ALA A 60 -16.43 -5.18 4.20
N LEU A 61 -17.53 -5.94 4.10
CA LEU A 61 -17.74 -6.85 2.97
C LEU A 61 -17.97 -6.09 1.65
N GLY A 62 -18.70 -4.96 1.69
CA GLY A 62 -18.84 -4.07 0.54
C GLY A 62 -17.47 -3.57 0.03
N SER A 63 -16.56 -3.22 0.94
CA SER A 63 -15.19 -2.83 0.58
C SER A 63 -14.41 -3.95 -0.09
N ALA A 64 -14.57 -5.20 0.35
CA ALA A 64 -13.96 -6.38 -0.26
C ALA A 64 -14.50 -6.62 -1.67
N VAL A 65 -15.80 -6.45 -1.89
CA VAL A 65 -16.43 -6.55 -3.22
C VAL A 65 -15.93 -5.45 -4.15
N ILE A 66 -15.83 -4.20 -3.66
CA ILE A 66 -15.28 -3.08 -4.44
C ILE A 66 -13.81 -3.34 -4.82
N ALA A 67 -13.00 -3.82 -3.86
CA ALA A 67 -11.62 -4.22 -4.10
C ALA A 67 -11.51 -5.32 -5.17
N ALA A 68 -12.36 -6.34 -5.10
CA ALA A 68 -12.42 -7.41 -6.09
C ALA A 68 -12.83 -6.90 -7.48
N GLY A 69 -13.79 -5.98 -7.54
CA GLY A 69 -14.19 -5.32 -8.78
C GLY A 69 -13.08 -4.47 -9.40
N LEU A 70 -12.34 -3.70 -8.58
CA LEU A 70 -11.17 -2.95 -9.02
C LEU A 70 -10.06 -3.87 -9.53
N ALA A 71 -9.80 -4.99 -8.85
CA ALA A 71 -8.82 -5.98 -9.30
C ALA A 71 -9.21 -6.59 -10.65
N ALA A 72 -10.47 -6.99 -10.81
CA ALA A 72 -11.00 -7.53 -12.06
C ALA A 72 -10.91 -6.52 -13.22
N ALA A 73 -11.27 -5.26 -12.95
CA ALA A 73 -11.20 -4.19 -13.94
C ALA A 73 -9.75 -3.84 -14.29
N ALA A 74 -8.84 -3.85 -13.33
CA ALA A 74 -7.41 -3.64 -13.56
C ALA A 74 -6.80 -4.78 -14.39
N SER A 75 -7.13 -6.03 -14.07
CA SER A 75 -6.70 -7.19 -14.87
C SER A 75 -7.30 -7.20 -16.27
N TRP A 76 -8.50 -6.63 -16.47
CA TRP A 76 -9.05 -6.43 -17.81
C TRP A 76 -8.35 -5.29 -18.56
N ALA A 77 -7.98 -4.23 -17.84
CA ALA A 77 -7.28 -3.07 -18.39
C ALA A 77 -5.87 -3.45 -18.87
N ASP A 78 -5.19 -4.36 -18.16
CA ASP A 78 -3.90 -4.92 -18.54
C ASP A 78 -2.89 -3.80 -18.84
N GLU A 79 -2.31 -3.74 -20.04
CA GLU A 79 -1.36 -2.69 -20.46
C GLU A 79 -2.02 -1.42 -21.04
N ARG A 80 -3.35 -1.25 -20.92
CA ARG A 80 -4.04 -0.06 -21.46
C ARG A 80 -3.87 1.13 -20.52
N ALA A 81 -2.89 1.98 -20.80
CA ALA A 81 -2.53 3.14 -19.98
C ALA A 81 -3.72 4.04 -19.59
N TRP A 82 -4.62 4.33 -20.54
CA TRP A 82 -5.80 5.16 -20.28
C TRP A 82 -6.80 4.50 -19.31
N ALA A 83 -6.96 3.17 -19.39
CA ALA A 83 -7.89 2.43 -18.55
C ALA A 83 -7.36 2.33 -17.12
N ILE A 84 -6.06 2.08 -16.96
CA ILE A 84 -5.40 2.14 -15.64
C ILE A 84 -5.52 3.53 -15.03
N ALA A 85 -5.25 4.59 -15.79
CA ALA A 85 -5.39 5.96 -15.32
C ALA A 85 -6.83 6.28 -14.86
N ALA A 86 -7.84 5.83 -15.62
CA ALA A 86 -9.25 5.97 -15.23
C ALA A 86 -9.57 5.23 -13.93
N LEU A 87 -9.06 3.99 -13.76
CA LEU A 87 -9.24 3.21 -12.54
C LEU A 87 -8.55 3.86 -11.32
N MET A 88 -7.40 4.52 -11.51
CA MET A 88 -6.75 5.29 -10.43
C MET A 88 -7.62 6.45 -9.96
N LEU A 89 -8.30 7.16 -10.88
CA LEU A 89 -9.25 8.22 -10.54
C LEU A 89 -10.47 7.67 -9.79
N VAL A 90 -11.01 6.53 -10.23
CA VAL A 90 -12.11 5.84 -9.54
C VAL A 90 -11.70 5.42 -8.13
N ALA A 91 -10.51 4.82 -7.98
CA ALA A 91 -9.99 4.42 -6.68
C ALA A 91 -9.80 5.62 -5.74
N ALA A 92 -9.30 6.75 -6.26
CA ALA A 92 -9.17 7.98 -5.48
C ALA A 92 -10.52 8.57 -5.05
N ALA A 93 -11.54 8.55 -5.92
CA ALA A 93 -12.90 8.98 -5.58
C ALA A 93 -13.53 8.10 -4.49
N LEU A 94 -13.34 6.78 -4.58
CA LEU A 94 -13.76 5.83 -3.53
C LEU A 94 -13.07 6.12 -2.19
N GLN A 95 -11.79 6.46 -2.24
CA GLN A 95 -11.03 6.88 -1.06
C GLN A 95 -11.57 8.19 -0.47
N ALA A 96 -12.01 9.15 -1.29
CA ALA A 96 -12.63 10.40 -0.84
C ALA A 96 -13.90 10.14 -0.01
N VAL A 97 -14.77 9.26 -0.49
CA VAL A 97 -16.02 8.89 0.18
C VAL A 97 -15.73 8.16 1.49
N THR A 98 -14.76 7.24 1.49
CA THR A 98 -14.49 6.42 2.66
C THR A 98 -13.68 7.14 3.74
N ASN A 99 -12.76 8.05 3.36
CA ASN A 99 -12.04 8.89 4.30
C ASN A 99 -12.95 9.78 5.15
N GLN A 100 -14.17 10.09 4.69
CA GLN A 100 -15.17 10.83 5.49
C GLN A 100 -15.63 10.07 6.73
N PHE A 101 -15.55 8.74 6.74
CA PHE A 101 -15.88 7.93 7.91
C PHE A 101 -14.68 7.74 8.83
N SER A 102 -13.50 7.48 8.25
CA SER A 102 -12.22 7.44 8.95
C SER A 102 -11.08 7.57 7.96
N ALA A 103 -10.09 8.41 8.28
CA ALA A 103 -8.84 8.52 7.56
C ALA A 103 -8.18 7.14 7.45
N GLY A 104 -7.71 6.79 6.26
CA GLY A 104 -7.01 5.53 6.04
C GLY A 104 -7.86 4.42 5.44
N LEU A 105 -9.20 4.56 5.45
CA LEU A 105 -10.12 3.62 4.81
C LEU A 105 -9.88 3.57 3.30
N MET A 106 -9.82 2.36 2.73
CA MET A 106 -9.57 2.10 1.31
C MET A 106 -8.26 2.70 0.76
N THR A 107 -7.30 3.11 1.59
CA THR A 107 -6.00 3.65 1.13
C THR A 107 -5.22 2.69 0.24
N LEU A 108 -5.50 1.39 0.35
CA LEU A 108 -4.91 0.33 -0.46
C LEU A 108 -5.66 0.09 -1.78
N ALA A 109 -6.75 0.81 -2.08
CA ALA A 109 -7.54 0.58 -3.29
C ALA A 109 -6.77 0.94 -4.57
N PRO A 110 -6.05 2.08 -4.63
CA PRO A 110 -5.18 2.34 -5.78
C PRO A 110 -4.02 1.33 -5.86
N ILE A 111 -3.57 0.75 -4.74
CA ILE A 111 -2.55 -0.32 -4.76
C ILE A 111 -3.08 -1.58 -5.45
N ILE A 112 -4.36 -1.92 -5.27
CA ILE A 112 -4.99 -3.01 -6.02
C ILE A 112 -4.94 -2.72 -7.53
N VAL A 113 -5.30 -1.52 -7.95
CA VAL A 113 -5.24 -1.13 -9.38
C VAL A 113 -3.81 -1.25 -9.92
N ILE A 114 -2.83 -0.78 -9.16
CA ILE A 114 -1.41 -0.86 -9.55
C ILE A 114 -0.95 -2.31 -9.68
N LEU A 115 -1.31 -3.18 -8.73
CA LEU A 115 -0.78 -4.54 -8.69
C LEU A 115 -1.43 -5.49 -9.72
N PHE A 116 -2.73 -5.32 -9.97
CA PHE A 116 -3.48 -6.15 -10.91
C PHE A 116 -3.53 -5.57 -12.33
N GLY A 117 -3.08 -4.32 -12.50
CA GLY A 117 -3.00 -3.64 -13.79
C GLY A 117 -1.72 -3.99 -14.53
N PRO A 118 -0.67 -3.13 -14.53
CA PRO A 118 0.57 -3.39 -15.25
C PRO A 118 1.35 -4.58 -14.68
N ALA A 119 1.05 -5.76 -15.21
CA ALA A 119 1.80 -7.02 -15.21
C ALA A 119 2.36 -7.60 -13.90
N SER A 120 2.19 -6.97 -12.73
CA SER A 120 2.71 -7.51 -11.46
C SER A 120 1.95 -8.75 -10.97
N LEU A 121 0.64 -8.83 -11.23
CA LEU A 121 -0.20 -10.00 -10.98
C LEU A 121 -1.02 -10.30 -12.23
N GLN A 122 -0.74 -11.42 -12.89
CA GLN A 122 -1.36 -11.82 -14.15
C GLN A 122 -2.53 -12.76 -13.87
N PHE A 123 -3.74 -12.21 -13.92
CA PHE A 123 -4.96 -12.96 -13.69
C PHE A 123 -5.98 -12.70 -14.79
N THR A 124 -6.85 -13.68 -15.02
CA THR A 124 -8.12 -13.37 -15.68
C THR A 124 -8.97 -12.49 -14.75
N PRO A 125 -9.83 -11.60 -15.28
CA PRO A 125 -10.68 -10.75 -14.43
C PRO A 125 -11.50 -11.54 -13.40
N ALA A 126 -11.98 -12.74 -13.77
CA ALA A 126 -12.72 -13.62 -12.88
C ALA A 126 -11.85 -14.19 -11.74
N ALA A 127 -10.60 -14.60 -12.04
CA ALA A 127 -9.67 -15.08 -11.03
C ALA A 127 -9.24 -13.96 -10.08
N ALA A 128 -8.94 -12.78 -10.61
CA ALA A 128 -8.63 -11.59 -9.82
C ALA A 128 -9.78 -11.27 -8.85
N PHE A 129 -11.02 -11.25 -9.35
CA PHE A 129 -12.20 -11.06 -8.53
C PHE A 129 -12.30 -12.12 -7.42
N GLY A 130 -12.17 -13.40 -7.77
CA GLY A 130 -12.31 -14.51 -6.84
C GLY A 130 -11.30 -14.50 -5.70
N TYR A 131 -10.00 -14.37 -6.01
CA TYR A 131 -8.95 -14.37 -4.97
C TYR A 131 -9.00 -13.13 -4.10
N VAL A 132 -9.28 -11.96 -4.67
CA VAL A 132 -9.40 -10.72 -3.89
C VAL A 132 -10.64 -10.74 -3.01
N LEU A 133 -11.77 -11.24 -3.50
CA LEU A 133 -12.97 -11.39 -2.68
C LEU A 133 -12.73 -12.37 -1.52
N ALA A 134 -12.13 -13.53 -1.81
CA ALA A 134 -11.81 -14.53 -0.79
C ALA A 134 -10.87 -13.97 0.29
N GLY A 135 -9.80 -13.28 -0.11
CA GLY A 135 -8.87 -12.63 0.80
C GLY A 135 -9.55 -11.55 1.63
N GLY A 136 -10.38 -10.70 1.01
CA GLY A 136 -11.12 -9.66 1.73
C GLY A 136 -12.13 -10.20 2.75
N VAL A 137 -12.89 -11.24 2.40
CA VAL A 137 -13.79 -11.93 3.34
C VAL A 137 -13.00 -12.54 4.50
N PHE A 138 -11.85 -13.15 4.22
CA PHE A 138 -10.97 -13.67 5.26
C PHE A 138 -10.43 -12.57 6.19
N GLY A 139 -9.98 -11.45 5.64
CA GLY A 139 -9.52 -10.30 6.42
C GLY A 139 -10.59 -9.75 7.36
N TRP A 140 -11.84 -9.67 6.88
CA TRP A 140 -12.99 -9.32 7.72
C TRP A 140 -13.23 -10.35 8.85
N LEU A 141 -13.19 -11.64 8.52
CA LEU A 141 -13.37 -12.72 9.50
C LEU A 141 -12.28 -12.65 10.57
N LEU A 142 -11.03 -12.42 10.17
CA LEU A 142 -9.90 -12.35 11.09
C LEU A 142 -10.03 -11.20 12.09
N VAL A 143 -10.43 -10.00 11.64
CA VAL A 143 -10.70 -8.86 12.52
C VAL A 143 -11.84 -9.16 13.49
N ARG A 144 -12.89 -9.84 13.02
CA ARG A 144 -14.02 -10.28 13.86
C ARG A 144 -13.60 -11.27 14.95
N VAL A 145 -12.78 -12.26 14.60
CA VAL A 145 -12.26 -13.27 15.53
C VAL A 145 -11.30 -12.65 16.54
N LEU A 146 -10.39 -11.78 16.07
CA LEU A 146 -9.42 -11.10 16.92
C LEU A 146 -10.01 -9.92 17.70
N LYS A 147 -11.28 -9.57 17.48
CA LYS A 147 -12.01 -8.46 18.11
C LYS A 147 -11.26 -7.14 18.04
N PHE A 148 -10.59 -6.88 16.92
CA PHE A 148 -9.78 -5.68 16.75
C PHE A 148 -10.69 -4.46 16.50
N THR A 149 -10.57 -3.45 17.35
CA THR A 149 -11.27 -2.17 17.21
C THR A 149 -10.26 -1.05 17.12
N ALA A 150 -10.56 -0.02 16.33
CA ALA A 150 -9.69 1.13 16.18
C ALA A 150 -10.51 2.42 16.15
N ASP A 151 -9.91 3.50 16.64
CA ASP A 151 -10.57 4.79 16.77
C ASP A 151 -10.75 5.47 15.42
N ARG A 152 -11.99 5.89 15.15
CA ARG A 152 -12.31 6.59 13.90
C ARG A 152 -11.73 8.00 13.90
N ARG A 153 -11.13 8.40 12.77
CA ARG A 153 -10.64 9.76 12.54
C ARG A 153 -11.23 10.32 11.24
N PRO A 154 -12.51 10.71 11.23
CA PRO A 154 -13.17 11.17 10.01
C PRO A 154 -12.49 12.41 9.43
N VAL A 155 -12.34 12.46 8.11
CA VAL A 155 -11.80 13.62 7.38
C VAL A 155 -12.97 14.47 6.88
N PRO A 156 -12.95 15.80 7.03
CA PRO A 156 -13.97 16.67 6.44
C PRO A 156 -14.13 16.43 4.94
N ALA A 157 -15.36 16.39 4.44
CA ALA A 157 -15.67 16.01 3.06
C ALA A 157 -14.88 16.84 2.03
N GLU A 158 -14.80 18.16 2.23
CA GLU A 158 -14.04 19.04 1.34
C GLU A 158 -12.55 18.69 1.27
N VAL A 159 -11.93 18.44 2.42
CA VAL A 159 -10.50 18.06 2.52
C VAL A 159 -10.29 16.69 1.86
N ALA A 160 -11.19 15.74 2.11
CA ALA A 160 -11.13 14.41 1.51
C ALA A 160 -11.22 14.46 -0.02
N TRP A 161 -12.11 15.28 -0.58
CA TRP A 161 -12.27 15.45 -2.02
C TRP A 161 -11.09 16.19 -2.67
N ARG A 162 -10.59 17.28 -2.06
CA ARG A 162 -9.39 17.98 -2.57
C ARG A 162 -8.20 17.04 -2.62
N HIS A 163 -7.97 16.30 -1.55
CA HIS A 163 -6.93 15.29 -1.47
C HIS A 163 -7.09 14.22 -2.55
N ALA A 164 -8.30 13.67 -2.72
CA ALA A 164 -8.58 12.65 -3.71
C ALA A 164 -8.39 13.13 -5.15
N VAL A 165 -8.76 14.37 -5.46
CA VAL A 165 -8.51 14.97 -6.79
C VAL A 165 -7.01 15.05 -7.04
N VAL A 166 -6.23 15.59 -6.09
CA VAL A 166 -4.79 15.77 -6.26
C VAL A 166 -4.07 14.42 -6.36
N VAL A 167 -4.29 13.50 -5.43
CA VAL A 167 -3.67 12.17 -5.45
C VAL A 167 -4.14 11.36 -6.65
N GLY A 168 -5.43 11.39 -6.96
CA GLY A 168 -6.02 10.69 -8.10
C GLY A 168 -5.41 11.13 -9.41
N VAL A 169 -5.35 12.45 -9.67
CA VAL A 169 -4.75 12.98 -10.91
C VAL A 169 -3.25 12.66 -10.98
N LEU A 170 -2.48 12.92 -9.92
CA LEU A 170 -1.04 12.68 -9.95
C LEU A 170 -0.69 11.20 -10.12
N SER A 171 -1.42 10.32 -9.43
CA SER A 171 -1.21 8.88 -9.55
C SER A 171 -1.71 8.33 -10.90
N ALA A 172 -2.81 8.85 -11.45
CA ALA A 172 -3.27 8.52 -12.79
C ALA A 172 -2.27 8.94 -13.87
N VAL A 173 -1.70 10.15 -13.76
CA VAL A 173 -0.65 10.63 -14.68
C VAL A 173 0.62 9.79 -14.56
N ALA A 174 1.08 9.50 -13.35
CA ALA A 174 2.25 8.66 -13.12
C ALA A 174 2.07 7.25 -13.70
N MET A 175 0.88 6.65 -13.51
CA MET A 175 0.56 5.33 -14.07
C MET A 175 0.42 5.38 -15.59
N TYR A 176 -0.25 6.39 -16.14
CA TYR A 176 -0.36 6.56 -17.58
C TYR A 176 1.02 6.65 -18.23
N TRP A 177 1.88 7.51 -17.69
CA TRP A 177 3.26 7.67 -18.19
C TRP A 177 4.06 6.37 -18.09
N THR A 178 3.96 5.66 -16.96
CA THR A 178 4.66 4.39 -16.74
C THR A 178 4.23 3.35 -17.78
N VAL A 179 2.92 3.16 -17.97
CA VAL A 179 2.37 2.12 -18.84
C VAL A 179 2.57 2.48 -20.31
N ALA A 180 2.31 3.73 -20.70
CA ALA A 180 2.43 4.18 -22.10
C ALA A 180 3.87 4.14 -22.62
N ASN A 181 4.87 4.24 -21.74
CA ASN A 181 6.28 4.22 -22.09
C ASN A 181 6.98 2.93 -21.64
N SER A 182 6.23 1.92 -21.18
CA SER A 182 6.75 0.63 -20.70
C SER A 182 7.90 0.77 -19.69
N ILE A 183 7.78 1.73 -18.77
CA ILE A 183 8.86 2.05 -17.82
C ILE A 183 8.89 1.00 -16.72
N PRO A 184 9.98 0.23 -16.59
CA PRO A 184 10.11 -0.76 -15.53
C PRO A 184 9.93 -0.09 -14.16
N HIS A 185 9.05 -0.65 -13.33
CA HIS A 185 8.82 -0.20 -11.95
C HIS A 185 8.43 1.28 -11.75
N GLY A 186 8.13 2.03 -12.82
CA GLY A 186 7.72 3.44 -12.73
C GLY A 186 6.46 3.67 -11.89
N TYR A 187 5.64 2.62 -11.74
CA TYR A 187 4.45 2.62 -10.87
C TYR A 187 4.78 2.92 -9.40
N TRP A 188 6.03 2.80 -8.97
CA TRP A 188 6.46 3.19 -7.63
C TRP A 188 6.30 4.68 -7.34
N ILE A 189 6.27 5.54 -8.36
CA ILE A 189 5.88 6.94 -8.21
C ILE A 189 4.45 7.01 -7.67
N ALA A 190 3.51 6.32 -8.31
CA ALA A 190 2.10 6.29 -7.91
C ALA A 190 1.91 5.64 -6.53
N VAL A 191 2.60 4.52 -6.25
CA VAL A 191 2.59 3.89 -4.91
C VAL A 191 3.05 4.87 -3.82
N THR A 192 4.10 5.63 -4.09
CA THR A 192 4.63 6.62 -3.15
C THR A 192 3.63 7.73 -2.89
N LEU A 193 3.02 8.28 -3.94
CA LEU A 193 2.01 9.33 -3.81
C LEU A 193 0.80 8.86 -2.99
N VAL A 194 0.25 7.67 -3.31
CA VAL A 194 -0.95 7.13 -2.66
C VAL A 194 -0.72 6.82 -1.18
N VAL A 195 0.46 6.29 -0.83
CA VAL A 195 0.73 5.82 0.54
C VAL A 195 1.35 6.89 1.43
N ALA A 196 2.15 7.81 0.87
CA ALA A 196 2.89 8.79 1.66
C ALA A 196 2.18 10.15 1.75
N LEU A 197 1.41 10.56 0.74
CA LEU A 197 0.64 11.80 0.85
C LEU A 197 -0.65 11.51 1.63
N ARG A 198 -0.75 12.00 2.87
CA ARG A 198 -1.92 11.81 3.73
C ARG A 198 -2.98 12.90 3.51
N PRO A 199 -4.27 12.61 3.75
CA PRO A 199 -5.33 13.60 3.63
C PRO A 199 -5.21 14.71 4.67
N LEU A 200 -4.81 14.39 5.90
CA LEU A 200 -4.67 15.34 7.01
C LEU A 200 -3.37 16.15 6.89
N PRO A 201 -3.43 17.50 6.86
CA PRO A 201 -2.25 18.37 6.68
C PRO A 201 -1.12 18.09 7.67
N GLU A 202 -1.45 17.87 8.94
CA GLU A 202 -0.51 17.63 10.02
C GLU A 202 0.32 16.35 9.87
N GLU A 203 -0.13 15.39 9.04
CA GLU A 203 0.57 14.13 8.81
C GLU A 203 1.46 14.15 7.56
N ARG A 204 1.17 15.02 6.56
CA ARG A 204 1.77 14.98 5.21
C ARG A 204 3.30 15.04 5.23
N ALA A 205 3.86 16.00 5.98
CA ALA A 205 5.31 16.23 6.01
C ALA A 205 6.05 15.06 6.66
N ASP A 206 5.53 14.56 7.78
CA ASP A 206 6.12 13.46 8.54
C ASP A 206 6.08 12.15 7.75
N THR A 207 5.00 11.87 7.03
CA THR A 207 4.88 10.65 6.22
C THR A 207 5.73 10.71 4.95
N LEU A 208 5.80 11.86 4.26
CA LEU A 208 6.68 12.02 3.10
C LEU A 208 8.16 11.91 3.49
N ARG A 209 8.56 12.54 4.60
CA ARG A 209 9.93 12.42 5.13
C ARG A 209 10.23 10.99 5.57
N GLY A 210 9.30 10.36 6.29
CA GLY A 210 9.41 8.97 6.71
C GLY A 210 9.52 8.01 5.53
N ARG A 211 8.79 8.27 4.44
CA ARG A 211 8.85 7.50 3.19
C ARG A 211 10.24 7.58 2.59
N LEU A 212 10.78 8.80 2.43
CA LEU A 212 12.08 9.01 1.82
C LEU A 212 13.19 8.35 2.65
N LEU A 213 13.31 8.72 3.93
CA LEU A 213 14.39 8.23 4.78
C LEU A 213 14.29 6.72 5.03
N GLY A 214 13.07 6.21 5.23
CA GLY A 214 12.84 4.78 5.42
C GLY A 214 13.20 3.97 4.18
N THR A 215 12.87 4.46 2.98
CA THR A 215 13.24 3.78 1.73
C THR A 215 14.74 3.86 1.46
N LEU A 216 15.39 4.99 1.72
CA LEU A 216 16.85 5.11 1.52
C LEU A 216 17.62 4.15 2.44
N LEU A 217 17.31 4.15 3.74
CA LEU A 217 17.95 3.26 4.70
C LEU A 217 17.57 1.79 4.46
N GLY A 218 16.32 1.53 4.12
CA GLY A 218 15.85 0.19 3.79
C GLY A 218 16.47 -0.38 2.52
N ALA A 219 16.67 0.45 1.49
CA ALA A 219 17.37 0.07 0.27
C ALA A 219 18.86 -0.21 0.54
N LEU A 220 19.50 0.56 1.42
CA LEU A 220 20.86 0.27 1.86
C LEU A 220 20.95 -1.10 2.57
N ILE A 221 20.00 -1.41 3.46
CA ILE A 221 19.92 -2.73 4.12
C ILE A 221 19.75 -3.84 3.06
N ALA A 222 18.83 -3.65 2.11
CA ALA A 222 18.57 -4.61 1.05
C ALA A 222 19.84 -4.88 0.22
N PHE A 223 20.52 -3.81 -0.22
CA PHE A 223 21.75 -3.89 -0.98
C PHE A 223 22.83 -4.70 -0.24
N LEU A 224 23.08 -4.36 1.03
CA LEU A 224 24.06 -5.07 1.85
C LEU A 224 23.71 -6.55 2.01
N VAL A 225 22.43 -6.87 2.21
CA VAL A 225 21.97 -8.26 2.37
C VAL A 225 22.10 -9.04 1.07
N ILE A 226 21.68 -8.46 -0.06
CA ILE A 226 21.72 -9.12 -1.37
C ILE A 226 23.16 -9.45 -1.77
N VAL A 227 24.12 -8.53 -1.51
CA VAL A 227 25.52 -8.71 -1.92
C VAL A 227 26.30 -9.58 -0.94
N ALA A 228 25.98 -9.55 0.36
CA ALA A 228 26.82 -10.20 1.38
C ALA A 228 26.30 -11.55 1.88
N LEU A 229 25.01 -11.86 1.71
CA LEU A 229 24.40 -13.05 2.31
C LEU A 229 23.91 -14.07 1.26
N PRO A 230 24.10 -15.37 1.51
CA PRO A 230 23.45 -16.42 0.74
C PRO A 230 21.92 -16.30 0.75
N THR A 231 21.27 -16.80 -0.30
CA THR A 231 19.82 -16.71 -0.53
C THR A 231 18.97 -17.09 0.69
N LEU A 232 19.31 -18.16 1.40
CA LEU A 232 18.56 -18.60 2.57
C LEU A 232 18.64 -17.59 3.73
N LEU A 233 19.84 -17.06 4.00
CA LEU A 233 20.05 -16.05 5.04
C LEU A 233 19.38 -14.73 4.67
N ALA A 234 19.43 -14.33 3.40
CA ALA A 234 18.71 -13.17 2.89
C ALA A 234 17.19 -13.32 3.08
N ALA A 235 16.62 -14.48 2.76
CA ALA A 235 15.20 -14.77 2.99
C ALA A 235 14.81 -14.69 4.48
N LEU A 236 15.66 -15.17 5.39
CA LEU A 236 15.44 -15.04 6.83
C LEU A 236 15.44 -13.57 7.28
N VAL A 237 16.37 -12.75 6.78
CA VAL A 237 16.39 -11.31 7.05
C VAL A 237 15.11 -10.64 6.54
N ALA A 238 14.65 -11.00 5.34
CA ALA A 238 13.39 -10.49 4.79
C ALA A 238 12.17 -10.89 5.64
N ALA A 239 12.13 -12.11 6.18
CA ALA A 239 11.08 -12.56 7.09
C ALA A 239 11.11 -11.81 8.44
N VAL A 240 12.28 -11.52 8.98
CA VAL A 240 12.44 -10.66 10.17
C VAL A 240 11.96 -9.23 9.89
N CYS A 241 12.26 -8.70 8.71
CA CYS A 241 11.76 -7.39 8.29
C CYS A 241 10.23 -7.40 8.15
N LEU A 242 9.63 -8.48 7.62
CA LEU A 242 8.17 -8.64 7.57
C LEU A 242 7.53 -8.64 8.97
N TYR A 243 8.17 -9.31 9.94
CA TYR A 243 7.73 -9.27 11.33
C TYR A 243 7.71 -7.84 11.89
N TRP A 244 8.81 -7.10 11.75
CA TRP A 244 8.90 -5.73 12.23
C TRP A 244 7.97 -4.78 11.48
N LEU A 245 7.78 -4.99 10.18
CA LEU A 245 6.76 -4.27 9.40
C LEU A 245 5.37 -4.43 10.03
N ALA A 246 4.96 -5.66 10.37
CA ALA A 246 3.66 -5.91 10.99
C ALA A 246 3.54 -5.20 12.35
N VAL A 247 4.59 -5.26 13.19
CA VAL A 247 4.64 -4.57 14.48
C VAL A 247 4.48 -3.05 14.31
N TYR A 248 5.29 -2.44 13.44
CA TYR A 248 5.28 -0.99 13.27
C TYR A 248 4.07 -0.47 12.50
N SER A 249 3.42 -1.30 11.68
CA SER A 249 2.15 -0.97 11.02
C SER A 249 1.05 -0.68 12.05
N MET A 250 1.04 -1.39 13.17
CA MET A 250 0.10 -1.17 14.26
C MET A 250 0.48 0.02 15.14
N SER A 251 1.76 0.38 15.21
CA SER A 251 2.26 1.49 16.05
C SER A 251 2.02 2.88 15.45
N GLY A 252 1.73 2.96 14.15
CA GLY A 252 1.65 4.24 13.41
C GLY A 252 2.99 4.89 13.08
N ASN A 253 4.14 4.31 13.45
CA ASN A 253 5.46 4.85 13.07
C ASN A 253 5.76 4.57 11.58
N TYR A 254 5.40 5.50 10.73
CA TYR A 254 5.49 5.37 9.27
C TYR A 254 6.93 5.24 8.75
N PHE A 255 7.90 5.91 9.41
CA PHE A 255 9.32 5.75 9.07
C PHE A 255 9.76 4.29 9.28
N MET A 256 9.47 3.71 10.44
CA MET A 256 9.81 2.32 10.73
C MET A 256 9.10 1.33 9.81
N GLN A 257 7.82 1.58 9.51
CA GLN A 257 7.08 0.77 8.52
C GLN A 257 7.82 0.76 7.18
N THR A 258 8.21 1.94 6.69
CA THR A 258 8.91 2.03 5.39
C THR A 258 10.31 1.41 5.44
N LEU A 259 11.03 1.59 6.56
CA LEU A 259 12.37 1.05 6.79
C LEU A 259 12.39 -0.48 6.68
N PHE A 260 11.39 -1.16 7.24
CA PHE A 260 11.31 -2.63 7.18
C PHE A 260 10.58 -3.15 5.95
N LEU A 261 9.61 -2.40 5.41
CA LEU A 261 8.93 -2.74 4.16
C LEU A 261 9.91 -2.83 2.98
N THR A 262 10.80 -1.84 2.86
CA THR A 262 11.69 -1.72 1.70
C THR A 262 12.62 -2.92 1.55
N PRO A 263 13.45 -3.31 2.54
CA PRO A 263 14.33 -4.48 2.40
C PRO A 263 13.54 -5.78 2.32
N MET A 264 12.43 -5.92 3.05
CA MET A 264 11.55 -7.09 2.92
C MET A 264 11.13 -7.28 1.47
N LEU A 265 10.61 -6.23 0.83
CA LEU A 265 10.11 -6.28 -0.53
C LEU A 265 11.23 -6.54 -1.53
N LEU A 266 12.33 -5.79 -1.44
CA LEU A 266 13.45 -5.89 -2.38
C LEU A 266 14.08 -7.29 -2.33
N ILE A 267 14.39 -7.80 -1.13
CA ILE A 267 15.04 -9.11 -0.98
C ILE A 267 14.12 -10.22 -1.50
N PHE A 268 12.83 -10.23 -1.15
CA PHE A 268 11.90 -11.26 -1.64
C PHE A 268 11.70 -11.19 -3.15
N ALA A 269 11.67 -10.00 -3.74
CA ALA A 269 11.49 -9.81 -5.19
C ALA A 269 12.69 -10.28 -6.03
N THR A 270 13.87 -10.38 -5.43
CA THR A 270 15.13 -10.67 -6.13
C THR A 270 15.86 -11.90 -5.55
N LEU A 271 15.13 -12.77 -4.85
CA LEU A 271 15.69 -14.00 -4.30
C LEU A 271 16.36 -14.84 -5.38
N GLY A 272 17.66 -15.10 -5.21
CA GLY A 272 18.45 -15.92 -6.13
C GLY A 272 18.93 -15.21 -7.39
N ASP A 273 18.77 -13.89 -7.50
CA ASP A 273 19.19 -13.08 -8.65
C ASP A 273 19.76 -11.73 -8.18
N GLU A 274 21.08 -11.70 -7.94
CA GLU A 274 21.80 -10.56 -7.37
C GLU A 274 21.84 -9.36 -8.32
N GLU A 275 22.05 -9.61 -9.62
CA GLU A 275 22.15 -8.56 -10.64
C GLU A 275 20.81 -7.81 -10.77
N LYS A 276 19.71 -8.56 -10.82
CA LYS A 276 18.36 -8.01 -10.74
C LYS A 276 18.12 -7.28 -9.42
N GLY A 277 18.68 -7.79 -8.33
CA GLY A 277 18.74 -7.15 -7.01
C GLY A 277 19.19 -5.69 -7.05
N LEU A 278 20.32 -5.43 -7.70
CA LEU A 278 20.93 -4.11 -7.77
C LEU A 278 20.10 -3.13 -8.61
N VAL A 279 19.66 -3.55 -9.79
CA VAL A 279 18.83 -2.72 -10.68
C VAL A 279 17.52 -2.35 -9.99
N TYR A 280 16.82 -3.35 -9.44
CA TYR A 280 15.54 -3.17 -8.78
C TYR A 280 15.65 -2.25 -7.55
N THR A 281 16.74 -2.35 -6.79
CA THR A 281 17.02 -1.46 -5.66
C THR A 281 17.27 -0.02 -6.10
N GLY A 282 18.05 0.17 -7.18
CA GLY A 282 18.34 1.50 -7.74
C GLY A 282 17.07 2.19 -8.26
N GLU A 283 16.27 1.47 -9.03
CA GLU A 283 14.97 1.95 -9.52
C GLU A 283 14.04 2.31 -8.35
N ARG A 284 14.07 1.53 -7.25
CA ARG A 284 13.23 1.77 -6.08
C ARG A 284 13.56 3.09 -5.41
N VAL A 285 14.85 3.37 -5.26
CA VAL A 285 15.33 4.64 -4.71
C VAL A 285 14.94 5.79 -5.64
N PHE A 286 15.24 5.66 -6.93
CA PHE A 286 14.98 6.72 -7.92
C PHE A 286 13.49 7.10 -7.98
N PHE A 287 12.59 6.14 -8.20
CA PHE A 287 11.16 6.44 -8.31
C PHE A 287 10.53 6.89 -6.98
N THR A 288 11.10 6.49 -5.83
CA THR A 288 10.65 7.02 -4.53
C THR A 288 11.07 8.48 -4.36
N ILE A 289 12.28 8.86 -4.76
CA ILE A 289 12.73 10.28 -4.75
C ILE A 289 11.80 11.12 -5.64
N VAL A 290 11.52 10.67 -6.86
CA VAL A 290 10.60 11.35 -7.78
C VAL A 290 9.20 11.47 -7.16
N GLY A 291 8.65 10.37 -6.65
CA GLY A 291 7.32 10.35 -6.01
C GLY A 291 7.23 11.26 -4.79
N VAL A 292 8.27 11.32 -3.94
CA VAL A 292 8.31 12.21 -2.78
C VAL A 292 8.46 13.67 -3.23
N ALA A 293 9.29 13.98 -4.23
CA ALA A 293 9.42 15.33 -4.76
C ALA A 293 8.07 15.87 -5.28
N VAL A 294 7.37 15.07 -6.08
CA VAL A 294 6.00 15.39 -6.54
C VAL A 294 5.04 15.51 -5.36
N GLY A 295 5.12 14.61 -4.38
CA GLY A 295 4.30 14.62 -3.18
C GLY A 295 4.48 15.86 -2.31
N VAL A 296 5.71 16.38 -2.20
CA VAL A 296 6.00 17.64 -1.47
C VAL A 296 5.35 18.83 -2.17
N VAL A 297 5.47 18.92 -3.50
CA VAL A 297 4.80 19.97 -4.27
C VAL A 297 3.28 19.88 -4.10
N ALA A 298 2.73 18.67 -4.19
CA ALA A 298 1.30 18.41 -3.97
C ALA A 298 0.83 18.80 -2.56
N ALA A 299 1.63 18.51 -1.53
CA ALA A 299 1.34 18.91 -0.16
C ALA A 299 1.27 20.44 -0.01
N ILE A 300 2.22 21.17 -0.60
CA ILE A 300 2.22 22.65 -0.60
C ILE A 300 0.96 23.20 -1.29
N VAL A 301 0.58 22.61 -2.43
CA VAL A 301 -0.64 23.00 -3.16
C VAL A 301 -1.89 22.75 -2.32
N LEU A 302 -2.00 21.58 -1.70
CA LEU A 302 -3.13 21.22 -0.83
C LEU A 302 -3.20 22.13 0.39
N ASP A 303 -2.07 22.41 1.07
CA ASP A 303 -2.03 23.29 2.24
C ASP A 303 -2.49 24.71 1.89
N ARG A 304 -2.09 25.23 0.72
CA ARG A 304 -2.55 26.53 0.23
C ARG A 304 -4.04 26.52 -0.09
N TRP A 305 -4.52 25.44 -0.73
CA TRP A 305 -5.94 25.31 -1.07
C TRP A 305 -6.82 25.23 0.18
N ASP A 306 -6.38 24.47 1.18
CA ASP A 306 -7.10 24.32 2.46
C ASP A 306 -7.18 25.64 3.22
N LYS A 307 -6.10 26.46 3.23
CA LYS A 307 -6.11 27.80 3.83
C LYS A 307 -7.06 28.76 3.13
N VAL A 308 -6.96 28.89 1.79
CA VAL A 308 -7.81 29.80 1.01
C VAL A 308 -9.29 29.45 1.16
N ALA A 309 -9.62 28.16 1.29
CA ALA A 309 -11.00 27.74 1.52
C ALA A 309 -11.50 28.10 2.91
N ALA A 310 -10.65 27.96 3.95
CA ALA A 310 -11.01 28.36 5.31
C ALA A 310 -11.30 29.87 5.40
N ASP A 311 -10.49 30.70 4.73
CA ASP A 311 -10.66 32.16 4.69
C ASP A 311 -11.95 32.61 3.99
N ARG A 312 -12.56 31.79 3.14
CA ARG A 312 -13.82 32.11 2.44
C ARG A 312 -15.07 31.81 3.26
N VAL A 313 -14.94 31.00 4.31
CA VAL A 313 -16.04 30.57 5.18
C VAL A 313 -16.08 31.39 6.47
N ALA A 314 -14.96 32.04 6.84
CA ALA A 314 -14.83 32.99 7.95
C ALA A 314 -15.36 34.38 7.59
#